data_AF-A0A504YVB7-F1
#
_entry.id   AF-A0A504YVB7-F1
#
_cell.length_a   1.000
_cell.length_b   1.000
_cell.length_c   1.000
_cell.angle_alpha   90.00
_cell.angle_beta   90.00
_cell.angle_gamma   90.00
#
_symmetry.space_group_name_H-M   'P 1'
#
loop_
_entity.id
_entity.type
_entity.pdbx_description
1 polymer ?
#
loop_
_entity_poly.entity_id
_entity_poly.type
_entity_poly.pdbx_seq_one_letter_code
_entity_poly.pdbx_strand_id
1 'polypeptide(L)' 'MINPSIERFQDAIGACSDEILTLGGNRRDCARCVNELFEDCLKFCTTSEFACRNVCLSARAYGKFSCKVNLE' A
#
# COMPACT_ATOMS: atom_id res chain seq x y z
N MET A 1 -18.58 -9.59 2.82
CA MET A 1 -17.61 -10.06 1.80
C MET A 1 -16.61 -8.94 1.59
N ILE A 2 -15.32 -9.18 1.82
CA ILE A 2 -14.26 -8.20 1.53
C ILE A 2 -14.15 -8.14 0.00
N ASN A 3 -14.18 -6.93 -0.57
CA ASN A 3 -14.17 -6.73 -2.02
C ASN A 3 -12.81 -7.23 -2.56
N PRO A 4 -12.75 -8.17 -3.52
CA PRO A 4 -11.50 -8.79 -3.99
C PRO A 4 -10.46 -7.79 -4.52
N SER A 5 -10.87 -6.56 -4.85
CA SER A 5 -9.97 -5.45 -5.15
C SER A 5 -9.06 -5.08 -3.97
N ILE A 6 -9.55 -5.23 -2.74
CA ILE A 6 -8.89 -4.81 -1.48
C ILE A 6 -7.73 -5.74 -1.11
N GLU A 7 -7.95 -7.05 -1.15
CA GLU A 7 -6.89 -8.03 -0.86
C GLU A 7 -5.73 -7.85 -1.85
N ARG A 8 -6.04 -7.61 -3.14
CA ARG A 8 -5.04 -7.30 -4.16
C ARG A 8 -4.24 -6.03 -3.85
N PHE A 9 -4.84 -5.01 -3.23
CA PHE A 9 -4.10 -3.80 -2.82
C PHE A 9 -3.20 -4.04 -1.61
N GLN A 10 -3.64 -4.85 -0.65
CA GLN A 10 -2.81 -5.22 0.50
C GLN A 10 -1.62 -6.07 0.05
N ASP A 11 -1.86 -7.04 -0.84
CA ASP A 11 -0.81 -7.88 -1.43
C ASP A 11 0.18 -7.05 -2.25
N ALA A 12 -0.29 -6.09 -3.07
CA ALA A 12 0.58 -5.22 -3.85
C ALA A 12 1.48 -4.34 -2.95
N ILE A 13 0.95 -3.85 -1.83
CA ILE A 13 1.73 -3.08 -0.86
C ILE A 13 2.79 -3.96 -0.16
N GLY A 14 2.43 -5.19 0.23
CA GLY A 14 3.37 -6.16 0.80
C GLY A 14 4.49 -6.52 -0.18
N ALA A 15 4.12 -6.86 -1.41
CA ALA A 15 5.05 -7.19 -2.47
C ALA A 15 6.01 -6.04 -2.75
N CYS A 16 5.53 -4.79 -2.76
CA CYS A 16 6.41 -3.66 -3.00
C CYS A 16 7.39 -3.40 -1.84
N SER A 17 6.96 -3.60 -0.59
CA SER A 17 7.91 -3.52 0.53
C SER A 17 8.99 -4.61 0.45
N ASP A 18 8.63 -5.83 0.07
CA ASP A 18 9.55 -6.97 -0.04
C ASP A 18 10.53 -6.82 -1.22
N GLU A 19 10.06 -6.31 -2.35
CA GLU A 19 10.90 -6.03 -3.52
C GLU A 19 11.95 -4.95 -3.21
N ILE A 20 11.56 -3.89 -2.52
CA ILE A 20 12.48 -2.80 -2.14
C ILE A 20 13.50 -3.27 -1.11
N LEU A 21 13.13 -4.16 -0.19
CA LEU A 21 14.07 -4.83 0.69
C LEU A 21 15.09 -5.68 -0.08
N THR A 22 14.60 -6.46 -1.05
CA THR A 22 15.43 -7.35 -1.87
C THR A 22 16.43 -6.59 -2.73
N LEU A 23 16.06 -5.41 -3.23
CA LEU A 23 16.90 -4.57 -4.07
C LEU A 23 17.89 -3.69 -3.28
N GLY A 24 17.94 -3.79 -1.94
CA GLY A 24 18.75 -2.90 -1.10
C GLY A 24 18.28 -1.44 -1.14
N GLY A 25 17.00 -1.24 -1.45
CA GLY A 25 16.38 0.08 -1.48
C GLY A 25 16.26 0.68 -0.09
N ASN A 26 16.13 2.00 -0.04
CA ASN A 26 16.05 2.72 1.22
C ASN A 26 14.59 3.01 1.60
N ARG A 27 14.40 3.49 2.83
CA ARG A 27 13.09 3.82 3.40
C ARG A 27 12.27 4.81 2.55
N ARG A 28 12.95 5.67 1.77
CA ARG A 28 12.31 6.67 0.89
C ARG A 28 11.72 6.01 -0.35
N ASP A 29 12.40 5.02 -0.90
CA ASP A 29 11.89 4.24 -2.03
C ASP A 29 10.66 3.44 -1.62
N CYS A 30 10.70 2.81 -0.45
CA CYS A 30 9.56 2.08 0.09
C CYS A 30 8.35 3.00 0.33
N ALA A 31 8.58 4.17 0.94
CA ALA A 31 7.53 5.15 1.15
C ALA A 31 6.95 5.72 -0.16
N ARG A 32 7.76 5.85 -1.22
CA ARG A 32 7.29 6.28 -2.54
C ARG A 32 6.34 5.25 -3.14
N CYS A 33 6.75 3.98 -3.20
CA CYS A 33 5.91 2.94 -3.77
C CYS A 33 4.57 2.77 -3.03
N VAL A 34 4.57 2.81 -1.70
CA VAL A 34 3.34 2.74 -0.90
C VAL A 34 2.40 3.92 -1.20
N ASN A 35 2.94 5.11 -1.49
CA ASN A 35 2.09 6.25 -1.89
C ASN A 35 1.58 6.12 -3.33
N GLU A 36 2.37 5.60 -4.26
CA GLU A 36 1.92 5.36 -5.65
C GLU A 36 0.77 4.34 -5.69
N LEU A 37 0.91 3.22 -4.97
CA LEU A 37 -0.15 2.22 -4.81
C LEU A 37 -1.40 2.78 -4.11
N PHE A 38 -1.22 3.71 -3.17
CA PHE A 38 -2.33 4.40 -2.53
C PHE A 38 -3.08 5.33 -3.50
N GLU A 39 -2.36 6.09 -4.32
CA GLU A 39 -2.97 6.96 -5.33
C GLU A 39 -3.73 6.14 -6.38
N ASP A 40 -3.17 5.01 -6.80
CA ASP A 40 -3.88 4.07 -7.67
C ASP A 40 -5.12 3.50 -6.99
N CYS A 41 -5.03 3.06 -5.73
CA CYS A 41 -6.18 2.61 -4.95
C CYS A 41 -7.31 3.66 -4.92
N LEU A 42 -6.97 4.94 -4.73
CA LEU A 42 -7.95 6.03 -4.75
C LEU A 42 -8.59 6.26 -6.13
N LYS A 43 -7.91 5.98 -7.23
CA LYS A 43 -8.50 6.07 -8.59
C LYS A 43 -9.60 5.03 -8.82
N PHE A 44 -9.48 3.87 -8.18
CA PHE A 44 -10.51 2.82 -8.24
C PHE A 44 -11.67 3.07 -7.28
N CYS A 45 -11.48 3.89 -6.25
CA CYS A 45 -12.57 4.31 -5.37
C CYS A 45 -13.43 5.37 -6.05
N THR A 46 -14.69 5.03 -6.37
CA THR A 46 -15.66 6.04 -6.80
C THR A 46 -15.97 7.01 -5.66
N THR A 47 -16.38 8.25 -5.98
CA THR A 47 -16.49 9.39 -5.07
C THR A 47 -17.38 9.15 -3.82
N SER A 48 -18.24 8.12 -3.85
CA SER A 48 -19.20 7.81 -2.78
C SER A 48 -18.82 6.59 -1.92
N GLU A 49 -17.73 5.89 -2.20
CA GLU A 49 -17.36 4.68 -1.45
C GLU A 49 -16.45 5.00 -0.26
N PHE A 50 -17.06 5.46 0.83
CA PHE A 50 -16.38 5.65 2.12
C PHE A 50 -15.59 4.40 2.57
N ALA A 51 -16.15 3.21 2.32
CA ALA A 51 -15.50 1.94 2.61
C ALA A 51 -14.21 1.75 1.79
N CYS A 52 -14.20 2.11 0.50
CA CYS A 52 -13.03 1.98 -0.36
C CYS A 52 -11.90 2.91 0.10
N ARG A 53 -12.21 4.17 0.41
CA ARG A 53 -11.22 5.13 0.91
C ARG A 53 -10.59 4.69 2.22
N ASN A 54 -11.38 4.19 3.17
CA ASN A 54 -10.85 3.68 4.44
C ASN A 54 -9.93 2.48 4.25
N VAL A 55 -10.23 1.63 3.28
CA VAL A 55 -9.37 0.50 2.96
C VAL A 55 -8.04 0.96 2.39
N CYS A 56 -8.04 1.87 1.41
CA CYS A 56 -6.80 2.44 0.87
C CYS A 56 -5.95 3.10 1.97
N LEU A 57 -6.60 3.80 2.90
CA LEU A 57 -5.92 4.42 4.05
C LEU A 57 -5.29 3.38 4.98
N SER A 58 -6.02 2.31 5.31
CA SER A 58 -5.51 1.20 6.13
C SER A 58 -4.34 0.47 5.46
N ALA A 59 -4.45 0.19 4.16
CA ALA A 59 -3.41 -0.48 3.39
C ALA A 59 -2.14 0.39 3.31
N ARG A 60 -2.29 1.71 3.09
CA ARG A 60 -1.19 2.67 3.14
C ARG A 60 -0.50 2.71 4.51
N ALA A 61 -1.27 2.71 5.59
CA ALA A 61 -0.73 2.71 6.95
C ALA A 61 0.10 1.43 7.22
N TYR A 62 -0.42 0.28 6.79
CA TYR A 62 0.30 -0.99 6.85
C TYR A 62 1.60 -0.96 6.04
N GLY A 63 1.56 -0.53 4.78
CA GLY A 63 2.76 -0.42 3.95
C GLY A 63 3.84 0.46 4.55
N LYS A 64 3.46 1.64 5.08
CA LYS A 64 4.40 2.52 5.78
C LYS A 64 5.01 1.87 7.03
N PHE A 65 4.22 1.09 7.76
CA PHE A 65 4.71 0.35 8.92
C PHE A 65 5.71 -0.75 8.50
N SER A 66 5.39 -1.56 7.50
CA SER A 66 6.30 -2.58 6.97
C SER A 66 7.61 -1.99 6.44
N CYS A 67 7.53 -0.88 5.68
CA CYS A 67 8.71 -0.11 5.26
C CYS A 67 9.53 0.40 6.45
N LYS A 68 8.88 0.76 7.56
CA LYS A 68 9.58 1.24 8.74
C LYS A 68 10.32 0.11 9.43
N VAL A 69 9.65 -1.01 9.71
CA VAL A 69 10.18 -2.15 10.48
C VAL A 69 11.31 -2.87 9.75
N ASN A 70 11.18 -3.08 8.44
CA ASN A 70 12.14 -3.91 7.70
C ASN A 70 13.38 -3.13 7.19
N LEU A 71 13.34 -1.80 7.19
CA LEU A 71 14.42 -0.93 6.72
C LEU A 71 15.03 -0.09 7.87
N GLU A 72 14.95 -0.56 9.12
CA GLU A 72 15.74 -0.04 10.26
C GLU A 72 17.13 -0.66 10.34
#